data_AF-A0A9N8EKH5-F1
#
_entry.id   AF-A0A9N8EKH5-F1
#
_cell.length_a   1.000
_cell.length_b   1.000
_cell.length_c   1.000
_cell.angle_alpha   90.00
_cell.angle_beta   90.00
_cell.angle_gamma   90.00
#
_symmetry.space_group_name_H-M   'P 1'
#
loop_
_entity.id
_entity.type
_entity.pdbx_description
1 polymer ?
#
loop_
_entity_poly.entity_id
_entity_poly.type
_entity_poly.pdbx_seq_one_letter_code
_entity_poly.pdbx_strand_id
1 'polypeptide(L)'
;MPTFELTKAALPEGVSLVWNEAIGNFSLADAKISAWVDLLQRYKDEGVPIDGIGVQGHSISKRQNLTEARAFLEKVVEMGYTVEITEVDAPITVFLGDDNNTDPLQEQADLFADYARVCIEFPNKTCKGITFWGLSDAYTWYDFSLPVRLPICLF
;
A
#
# COMPACT_ATOMS: atom_id res chain seq x y z
N MET A 1 -2.09 -4.84 23.52
CA MET A 1 -3.42 -5.21 22.95
C MET A 1 -3.44 -6.71 22.76
N PRO A 2 -4.46 -7.40 23.27
CA PRO A 2 -4.44 -8.86 23.33
C PRO A 2 -4.37 -9.52 21.95
N THR A 3 -4.97 -8.95 20.90
CA THR A 3 -5.00 -9.61 19.58
C THR A 3 -3.62 -9.78 18.96
N PHE A 4 -2.78 -8.75 18.90
CA PHE A 4 -1.44 -8.87 18.31
C PHE A 4 -0.53 -9.79 19.14
N GLU A 5 -0.61 -9.71 20.46
CA GLU A 5 0.16 -10.55 21.38
C GLU A 5 -0.23 -12.03 21.24
N LEU A 6 -1.53 -12.33 21.27
CA LEU A 6 -2.05 -13.69 21.11
C LEU A 6 -1.77 -14.23 19.70
N THR A 7 -1.87 -13.39 18.67
CA THR A 7 -1.54 -13.79 17.30
C THR A 7 -0.06 -14.14 17.20
N LYS A 8 0.85 -13.27 17.65
CA LYS A 8 2.29 -13.54 17.62
C LYS A 8 2.66 -14.82 18.37
N ALA A 9 2.04 -15.07 19.53
CA ALA A 9 2.27 -16.27 20.31
C ALA A 9 1.80 -17.57 19.61
N ALA A 10 0.84 -17.47 18.69
CA ALA A 10 0.32 -18.60 17.93
C ALA A 10 1.03 -18.82 16.58
N LEU A 11 1.88 -17.89 16.13
CA LEU A 11 2.59 -18.00 14.85
C LEU A 11 3.74 -19.03 14.93
N PRO A 12 3.97 -19.82 13.86
CA PRO A 12 5.19 -20.62 13.72
C PRO A 12 6.45 -19.75 13.74
N GLU A 13 7.58 -20.36 14.10
CA GLU A 13 8.88 -19.68 14.05
C GLU A 13 9.18 -19.18 12.62
N GLY A 14 9.71 -17.97 12.52
CA GLY A 14 10.05 -17.34 11.24
C GLY A 14 8.88 -16.70 10.48
N VAL A 15 7.65 -16.76 11.00
CA VAL A 15 6.50 -16.08 10.40
C VAL A 15 6.35 -14.66 10.95
N SER A 16 6.27 -13.69 10.02
CA SER A 16 6.04 -12.28 10.33
C SER A 16 4.54 -11.99 10.52
N LEU A 17 4.22 -11.18 11.53
CA LEU A 17 2.92 -10.58 11.75
C LEU A 17 2.90 -9.18 11.14
N VAL A 18 2.15 -9.05 10.05
CA VAL A 18 2.01 -7.80 9.30
C VAL A 18 0.64 -7.18 9.57
N TRP A 19 0.60 -5.91 9.96
CA TRP A 19 -0.65 -5.14 10.00
C TRP A 19 -0.91 -4.52 8.63
N ASN A 20 -1.88 -5.07 7.91
CA ASN A 20 -2.32 -4.59 6.60
C ASN A 20 -3.43 -3.54 6.72
N GLU A 21 -3.31 -2.40 6.04
CA GLU A 21 -4.28 -1.30 6.12
C GLU A 21 -4.58 -0.62 4.77
N ALA A 22 -5.84 -0.26 4.59
CA ALA A 22 -6.39 0.50 3.49
C ALA A 22 -6.22 2.01 3.73
N ILE A 23 -5.03 2.54 3.41
CA ILE A 23 -4.80 3.99 3.49
C ILE A 23 -5.21 4.69 2.19
N GLY A 24 -6.18 5.60 2.29
CA GLY A 24 -6.73 6.30 1.11
C GLY A 24 -5.80 7.37 0.50
N ASN A 25 -4.71 7.71 1.19
CA ASN A 25 -3.61 8.52 0.72
C ASN A 25 -2.37 8.28 1.61
N PHE A 26 -1.22 8.84 1.24
CA PHE A 26 0.04 8.70 1.98
C PHE A 26 0.55 10.01 2.58
N SER A 27 -0.27 11.07 2.55
CA SER A 27 0.17 12.40 2.96
C SER A 27 0.36 12.46 4.47
N LEU A 28 1.58 12.69 4.95
CA LEU A 28 1.84 12.88 6.37
C LEU A 28 1.18 14.16 6.94
N ALA A 29 0.70 15.06 6.08
CA ALA A 29 -0.10 16.22 6.47
C ALA A 29 -1.58 15.89 6.68
N ASP A 30 -2.06 14.74 6.18
CA ASP A 30 -3.42 14.26 6.41
C ASP A 30 -3.59 13.82 7.87
N ALA A 31 -4.62 14.32 8.53
CA ALA A 31 -4.84 14.07 9.96
C ALA A 31 -5.06 12.58 10.28
N LYS A 32 -5.70 11.81 9.38
CA LYS A 32 -5.92 10.38 9.58
C LYS A 32 -4.60 9.62 9.45
N ILE A 33 -3.80 9.95 8.44
CA ILE A 33 -2.49 9.32 8.23
C ILE A 33 -1.53 9.66 9.36
N SER A 34 -1.45 10.93 9.77
CA SER A 34 -0.63 11.34 10.93
C SER A 34 -1.06 10.63 12.21
N ALA A 35 -2.36 10.51 12.48
CA ALA A 35 -2.86 9.80 13.66
C ALA A 35 -2.51 8.30 13.62
N TRP A 36 -2.49 7.69 12.43
CA TRP A 36 -2.07 6.31 12.27
C TRP A 36 -0.56 6.13 12.48
N VAL A 37 0.27 7.03 11.93
CA VAL A 37 1.73 7.04 12.19
C VAL A 37 2.01 7.18 13.69
N ASP A 38 1.31 8.07 14.40
CA ASP A 38 1.43 8.21 15.85
C ASP A 38 1.02 6.93 16.59
N LEU A 39 0.02 6.21 16.09
CA LEU A 39 -0.40 4.93 16.64
C LEU A 39 0.67 3.86 16.45
N LEU A 40 1.28 3.78 15.26
CA LEU A 40 2.38 2.86 14.97
C LEU A 40 3.58 3.12 15.88
N GLN A 41 3.92 4.38 16.12
CA GLN A 41 5.00 4.75 17.05
C GLN A 41 4.65 4.32 18.48
N ARG A 42 3.45 4.65 18.97
CA ARG A 42 3.02 4.22 20.32
C ARG A 42 3.08 2.70 20.49
N TYR A 43 2.62 1.95 19.49
CA TYR A 43 2.67 0.49 19.53
C TYR A 43 4.08 -0.06 19.51
N LYS A 44 5.00 0.61 18.82
CA LYS A 44 6.43 0.26 18.88
C LYS A 44 6.98 0.49 20.28
N ASP A 45 6.68 1.64 20.87
CA ASP A 45 7.15 2.03 22.21
C ASP A 45 6.57 1.13 23.32
N GLU A 46 5.33 0.69 23.15
CA GLU A 46 4.63 -0.26 24.04
C GLU A 46 5.09 -1.71 23.84
N GLY A 47 5.93 -2.00 22.84
CA GLY A 47 6.41 -3.36 22.55
C GLY A 47 5.35 -4.29 21.94
N VAL A 48 4.33 -3.73 21.29
CA VAL A 48 3.31 -4.53 20.57
C VAL A 48 4.00 -5.31 19.45
N PRO A 49 3.81 -6.64 19.35
CA PRO A 49 4.63 -7.49 18.50
C PRO A 49 4.17 -7.49 17.04
N ILE A 50 4.35 -6.36 16.36
CA ILE A 50 4.11 -6.20 14.92
C ILE A 50 5.47 -6.16 14.22
N ASP A 51 5.68 -7.03 13.24
CA ASP A 51 6.95 -7.12 12.50
C ASP A 51 6.99 -6.14 11.32
N GLY A 52 5.83 -5.93 10.68
CA GLY A 52 5.74 -5.07 9.50
C GLY A 52 4.36 -4.48 9.26
N ILE A 53 4.32 -3.54 8.32
CA ILE A 53 3.11 -2.83 7.90
C ILE A 53 2.86 -3.12 6.42
N GLY A 54 1.67 -3.63 6.13
CA GLY A 54 1.15 -3.79 4.78
C GLY A 54 0.34 -2.55 4.40
N VAL A 55 0.64 -1.96 3.26
CA VAL A 55 -0.19 -0.91 2.67
C VAL A 55 -0.85 -1.47 1.42
N GLN A 56 -2.17 -1.46 1.38
CA GLN A 56 -2.92 -2.03 0.26
C GLN A 56 -2.53 -1.36 -1.06
N GLY A 57 -2.54 -0.03 -1.11
CA GLY A 57 -2.11 0.71 -2.30
C GLY A 57 -3.19 0.85 -3.38
N HIS A 58 -4.46 0.58 -3.07
CA HIS A 58 -5.58 0.80 -3.99
C HIS A 58 -5.67 2.27 -4.45
N SER A 59 -5.76 2.48 -5.76
CA SER A 59 -6.02 3.80 -6.36
C SER A 59 -7.52 3.99 -6.67
N ILE A 60 -8.40 3.81 -5.68
CA ILE A 60 -9.87 3.72 -5.91
C ILE A 60 -10.45 4.94 -6.64
N SER A 61 -10.17 6.14 -6.13
CA SER A 61 -10.76 7.39 -6.63
C SER A 61 -9.75 8.36 -7.24
N LYS A 62 -8.46 8.16 -6.98
CA LYS A 62 -7.37 9.01 -7.44
C LYS A 62 -6.09 8.21 -7.56
N ARG A 63 -5.23 8.64 -8.48
CA ARG A 63 -3.84 8.20 -8.55
C ARG A 63 -3.14 8.48 -7.21
N GLN A 64 -2.35 7.53 -6.73
CA GLN A 64 -1.55 7.69 -5.53
C GLN A 64 -0.34 8.60 -5.79
N ASN A 65 -0.02 9.47 -4.82
CA ASN A 65 1.17 10.31 -4.88
C ASN A 65 2.37 9.52 -4.35
N LEU A 66 3.28 9.12 -5.23
CA LEU A 66 4.39 8.26 -4.85
C LEU A 66 5.51 8.96 -4.07
N THR A 67 5.61 10.29 -4.15
CA THR A 67 6.50 11.05 -3.26
C THR A 67 6.00 10.97 -1.82
N GLU A 68 4.68 11.13 -1.62
CA GLU A 68 4.06 10.96 -0.30
C GLU A 68 4.15 9.50 0.16
N ALA A 69 3.90 8.53 -0.75
CA ALA A 69 4.03 7.11 -0.43
C ALA A 69 5.44 6.75 0.04
N ARG A 70 6.47 7.23 -0.65
CA ARG A 70 7.87 7.03 -0.23
C ARG A 70 8.11 7.62 1.16
N ALA A 71 7.74 8.88 1.40
CA ALA A 71 7.96 9.53 2.69
C ALA A 71 7.23 8.81 3.84
N PHE A 72 6.00 8.36 3.59
CA PHE A 72 5.24 7.55 4.54
C PHE A 72 5.94 6.22 4.84
N LEU A 73 6.35 5.48 3.82
CA LEU A 73 7.02 4.19 3.98
C LEU A 73 8.38 4.34 4.68
N GLU A 74 9.15 5.38 4.36
CA GLU A 74 10.40 5.72 5.05
C GLU A 74 10.15 5.94 6.54
N LYS A 75 9.12 6.72 6.88
CA LYS A 75 8.74 6.98 8.27
C LYS A 75 8.41 5.70 9.04
N VAL A 76 7.72 4.75 8.41
CA VAL A 76 7.39 3.45 9.01
C VAL A 76 8.64 2.58 9.19
N VAL A 77 9.55 2.59 8.22
CA VAL A 77 10.82 1.84 8.30
C VAL A 77 11.75 2.40 9.36
N GLU A 78 11.79 3.73 9.54
CA GLU A 78 12.56 4.38 10.61
C GLU A 78 12.12 3.94 12.01
N MET A 79 10.84 3.57 12.19
CA MET A 79 10.33 2.99 13.44
C MET A 79 10.78 1.53 13.65
N GLY A 80 11.44 0.93 12.67
CA GLY A 80 11.92 -0.45 12.71
C GLY A 80 10.84 -1.48 12.34
N TYR A 81 9.86 -1.09 11.53
CA TYR A 81 8.95 -2.03 10.85
C TYR A 81 9.50 -2.40 9.47
N THR A 82 9.19 -3.60 8.99
CA THR A 82 9.26 -3.87 7.54
C THR A 82 8.02 -3.33 6.85
N VAL A 83 8.07 -3.13 5.53
CA VAL A 83 6.91 -2.67 4.75
C VAL A 83 6.63 -3.60 3.58
N GLU A 84 5.36 -3.71 3.22
CA GLU A 84 4.89 -4.45 2.05
C GLU A 84 3.80 -3.65 1.34
N ILE A 85 3.81 -3.64 0.01
CA ILE A 85 2.70 -3.10 -0.77
C ILE A 85 1.85 -4.29 -1.19
N THR A 86 0.67 -4.45 -0.59
CA THR A 86 0.01 -5.77 -0.49
C THR A 86 -1.12 -5.97 -1.48
N GLU A 87 -1.72 -4.92 -2.03
CA GLU A 87 -2.95 -5.01 -2.83
C GLU A 87 -2.96 -3.95 -3.95
N VAL A 88 -1.85 -3.79 -4.67
CA VAL A 88 -1.72 -2.75 -5.70
C VAL A 88 -2.69 -3.00 -6.84
N ASP A 89 -3.55 -2.03 -7.09
CA ASP A 89 -4.41 -1.92 -8.26
C ASP A 89 -4.76 -0.45 -8.54
N ALA A 90 -5.07 -0.14 -9.79
CA ALA A 90 -5.47 1.20 -10.20
C ALA A 90 -6.42 1.16 -11.39
N PRO A 91 -7.69 1.58 -11.26
CA PRO A 91 -8.60 1.66 -12.39
C PRO A 91 -8.18 2.75 -13.37
N ILE A 92 -8.30 2.48 -14.67
CA ILE A 92 -7.84 3.38 -15.74
C ILE A 92 -8.44 4.78 -15.64
N THR A 93 -9.63 4.88 -15.04
CA THR A 93 -10.36 6.14 -14.84
C THR A 93 -9.61 7.14 -13.99
N VAL A 94 -8.68 6.73 -13.11
CA VAL A 94 -7.89 7.69 -12.32
C VAL A 94 -6.78 8.38 -13.11
N PHE A 95 -6.53 7.90 -14.34
CA PHE A 95 -5.58 8.50 -15.28
C PHE A 95 -6.27 9.24 -16.43
N LEU A 96 -7.61 9.25 -16.44
CA LEU A 96 -8.38 10.09 -17.36
C LEU A 96 -8.35 11.53 -16.83
N GLY A 97 -7.30 12.26 -17.21
CA GLY A 97 -7.21 13.71 -16.97
C GLY A 97 -7.96 14.51 -18.03
N ASP A 98 -8.03 15.84 -17.83
CA ASP A 98 -8.57 16.78 -18.82
C ASP A 98 -7.63 16.98 -20.02
N ASP A 99 -6.36 16.57 -19.90
CA ASP A 99 -5.35 16.67 -20.94
C ASP A 99 -5.35 15.39 -21.80
N ASN A 100 -5.84 15.50 -23.04
CA ASN A 100 -5.96 14.40 -24.00
C ASN A 100 -4.62 13.93 -24.60
N ASN A 101 -3.47 14.47 -24.17
CA ASN A 101 -2.17 14.14 -24.77
C ASN A 101 -1.44 12.95 -24.14
N THR A 102 -1.91 12.40 -23.03
CA THR A 102 -1.23 11.28 -22.35
C THR A 102 -2.02 9.99 -22.49
N ASP A 103 -1.34 8.89 -22.81
CA ASP A 103 -1.93 7.56 -22.86
C ASP A 103 -2.19 7.07 -21.42
N PRO A 104 -3.47 6.88 -21.00
CA PRO A 104 -3.80 6.41 -19.66
C PRO A 104 -3.16 5.07 -19.29
N LEU A 105 -2.92 4.20 -20.28
CA LEU A 105 -2.28 2.90 -20.06
C LEU A 105 -0.79 3.08 -19.73
N GLN A 106 -0.13 4.05 -20.36
CA GLN A 106 1.27 4.37 -20.05
C GLN A 106 1.39 4.96 -18.64
N GLU A 107 0.49 5.87 -18.25
CA GLU A 107 0.47 6.45 -16.90
C GLU A 107 0.26 5.40 -15.80
N GLN A 108 -0.60 4.41 -16.08
CA GLN A 108 -0.82 3.29 -15.18
C GLN A 108 0.41 2.37 -15.09
N ALA A 109 1.05 2.06 -16.23
CA ALA A 109 2.30 1.31 -16.26
C ALA A 109 3.41 2.02 -15.47
N ASP A 110 3.51 3.35 -15.62
CA ASP A 110 4.48 4.18 -14.88
C ASP A 110 4.20 4.15 -13.37
N LEU A 111 2.93 4.23 -12.94
CA LEU A 111 2.56 4.09 -11.52
C LEU A 111 3.03 2.75 -10.95
N PHE A 112 2.79 1.63 -11.63
CA PHE A 112 3.21 0.31 -11.17
C PHE A 112 4.74 0.16 -11.18
N ALA A 113 5.42 0.68 -12.21
CA ALA A 113 6.88 0.69 -12.29
C ALA A 113 7.49 1.49 -11.13
N ASP A 114 6.88 2.61 -10.74
CA ASP A 114 7.36 3.43 -9.65
C ASP A 114 7.12 2.78 -8.28
N TYR A 115 6.02 2.05 -8.06
CA TYR A 115 5.87 1.23 -6.87
C TYR A 115 7.00 0.21 -6.75
N ALA A 116 7.32 -0.50 -7.84
CA ALA A 116 8.44 -1.43 -7.91
C ALA A 116 9.77 -0.75 -7.59
N ARG A 117 10.01 0.43 -8.18
CA ARG A 117 11.21 1.25 -7.94
C ARG A 117 11.34 1.63 -6.46
N VAL A 118 10.27 2.17 -5.86
CA VAL A 118 10.22 2.52 -4.44
C VAL A 118 10.60 1.30 -3.61
N CYS A 119 9.97 0.15 -3.81
CA CYS A 119 10.27 -1.04 -3.00
C CYS A 119 11.72 -1.53 -3.15
N ILE A 120 12.28 -1.54 -4.36
CA ILE A 120 13.65 -2.01 -4.62
C ILE A 120 14.71 -1.08 -4.03
N GLU A 121 14.45 0.23 -4.01
CA GLU A 121 15.39 1.23 -3.51
C GLU A 121 15.41 1.33 -1.97
N PHE A 122 14.46 0.69 -1.28
CA PHE A 122 14.41 0.74 0.18
C PHE A 122 15.59 0.04 0.85
N PRO A 123 16.23 0.67 1.84
CA PRO A 123 17.46 0.17 2.43
C PRO A 123 17.24 -1.17 3.14
N ASN A 124 18.29 -2.00 3.19
CA ASN A 124 18.32 -3.26 3.96
C ASN A 124 17.18 -4.25 3.64
N LYS A 125 16.58 -4.18 2.44
CA LYS A 125 15.43 -5.02 2.06
C LYS A 125 14.27 -4.87 3.06
N THR A 126 14.02 -3.65 3.53
CA THR A 126 12.94 -3.33 4.46
C THR A 126 11.58 -3.35 3.78
N CYS A 127 11.51 -3.04 2.49
CA CYS A 127 10.39 -3.44 1.65
C CYS A 127 10.50 -4.93 1.28
N LYS A 128 9.50 -5.74 1.64
CA LYS A 128 9.53 -7.21 1.44
C LYS A 128 8.89 -7.67 0.15
N GLY A 129 8.06 -6.84 -0.48
CA GLY A 129 7.47 -7.18 -1.76
C GLY A 129 6.33 -6.27 -2.18
N ILE A 130 5.85 -6.56 -3.39
CA ILE A 130 4.67 -5.95 -4.00
C ILE A 130 3.77 -7.08 -4.45
N THR A 131 2.50 -6.98 -4.10
CA THR A 131 1.45 -7.89 -4.55
C THR A 131 0.39 -7.09 -5.28
N PHE A 132 0.05 -7.54 -6.49
CA PHE A 132 -1.05 -6.99 -7.27
C PHE A 132 -2.37 -7.61 -6.82
N TRP A 133 -3.43 -6.82 -6.74
CA TRP A 133 -4.73 -7.30 -6.26
C TRP A 133 -5.62 -7.87 -7.36
N GLY A 134 -5.10 -8.88 -8.03
CA GLY A 134 -5.77 -9.54 -9.13
C GLY A 134 -4.78 -10.08 -10.14
N LEU A 135 -5.27 -10.99 -10.97
CA LEU A 135 -4.50 -11.50 -12.10
C LEU A 135 -4.99 -10.91 -13.42
N SER A 136 -6.32 -10.79 -13.58
CA SER A 136 -6.94 -10.30 -14.81
C SER A 136 -8.06 -9.30 -14.53
N ASP A 137 -8.16 -8.28 -15.36
CA ASP A 137 -9.22 -7.27 -15.38
C ASP A 137 -10.62 -7.89 -15.44
N ALA A 138 -10.75 -9.08 -16.03
CA ALA A 138 -12.03 -9.77 -16.14
C ALA A 138 -12.65 -10.13 -14.78
N TYR A 139 -11.84 -10.19 -13.70
CA TYR A 139 -12.25 -10.64 -12.37
C TYR A 139 -11.92 -9.64 -11.26
N THR A 140 -11.75 -8.37 -11.62
CA THR A 140 -11.48 -7.32 -10.63
C THR A 140 -12.61 -7.13 -9.62
N TRP A 141 -12.26 -6.82 -8.37
CA TRP A 141 -13.22 -6.53 -7.31
C TRP A 141 -13.94 -5.17 -7.49
N TYR A 142 -13.36 -4.27 -8.29
CA TYR A 142 -13.98 -2.98 -8.61
C TYR A 142 -15.31 -3.14 -9.37
N ASP A 143 -15.43 -4.16 -10.22
CA ASP A 143 -16.65 -4.44 -11.00
C ASP A 143 -17.85 -4.81 -10.10
N PHE A 144 -17.58 -5.34 -8.90
CA PHE A 144 -18.62 -5.64 -7.89
C PHE A 144 -18.93 -4.46 -6.98
N SER A 145 -17.96 -3.54 -6.82
CA SER A 145 -17.99 -2.49 -5.81
C SER A 145 -18.36 -1.12 -6.39
N LEU A 146 -18.19 -0.93 -7.70
CA LEU A 146 -18.45 0.31 -8.41
C LEU A 146 -19.53 0.08 -9.50
N PRO A 147 -20.39 1.08 -9.76
CA PRO A 147 -21.49 0.95 -10.72
C PRO A 147 -21.03 0.93 -12.19
N VAL A 148 -19.71 0.99 -12.44
CA VAL A 148 -19.12 1.06 -13.78
C VAL A 148 -17.98 0.05 -13.85
N ARG A 149 -17.91 -0.69 -14.95
CA ARG A 149 -16.81 -1.61 -15.23
C ARG A 149 -15.54 -0.81 -15.50
N LEU A 150 -14.51 -1.00 -14.68
CA LEU A 150 -13.27 -0.24 -14.79
C LEU A 150 -12.14 -1.17 -15.23
N PRO A 151 -11.59 -1.01 -16.46
CA PRO A 151 -10.34 -1.68 -16.80
C PRO A 151 -9.26 -1.22 -15.82
N ILE A 152 -8.50 -2.15 -15.24
CA ILE A 152 -7.43 -1.90 -14.26
C ILE A 152 -6.07 -2.31 -14.83
N CYS A 153 -6.07 -2.82 -16.06
CA CYS A 153 -5.02 -3.54 -16.77
C CYS A 153 -4.04 -4.26 -15.86
N LEU A 154 -4.58 -5.14 -15.01
CA LEU A 154 -3.87 -6.36 -14.66
C LEU A 154 -4.28 -7.38 -15.72
N PHE A 155 -3.36 -7.73 -16.62
CA PHE A 155 -3.45 -8.72 -17.72
C PHE A 155 -4.82 -9.06 -18.34
#